data_AF-A0AAV6NZ30-F1
#
_entry.id   AF-A0AAV6NZ30-F1
#
_cell.length_a   1.000
_cell.length_b   1.000
_cell.length_c   1.000
_cell.angle_alpha   90.00
_cell.angle_beta   90.00
_cell.angle_gamma   90.00
#
_symmetry.space_group_name_H-M   'P 1'
#
loop_
_entity.id
_entity.type
_entity.pdbx_description
1 polymer ?
#
loop_
_entity_poly.entity_id
_entity_poly.type
_entity_poly.pdbx_seq_one_letter_code
_entity_poly.pdbx_strand_id
1 'polypeptide(L)'
;MKKLCELCDCVATVICESDQARLCWGCDSKVHGANFLVGKHLRVLLCHDCQAPTPWNGSGPRLVATVAFCQSCVEKNRRNGKTAQRRGRRRVGEEEGRGSSNGGSGGGSDSDDEKENQVVPWLSLSSRS
;
A
#
# COMPACT_ATOMS: atom_id res chain seq x y z
N MET A 1 4.66 -16.53 13.62
CA MET A 1 5.23 -17.56 12.72
C MET A 1 5.00 -17.13 11.29
N LYS A 2 5.97 -17.35 10.39
CA LYS A 2 5.80 -17.01 8.97
C LYS A 2 5.03 -18.12 8.25
N LYS A 3 4.14 -17.75 7.33
CA LYS A 3 3.46 -18.70 6.45
C LYS A 3 4.42 -19.10 5.32
N LEU A 4 4.57 -20.40 5.10
CA LEU A 4 5.48 -20.95 4.11
C LEU A 4 4.74 -21.40 2.85
N CYS A 5 5.47 -21.45 1.74
CA CYS A 5 5.06 -21.98 0.46
C CYS A 5 4.91 -23.49 0.58
N GLU A 6 3.77 -24.03 0.15
CA GLU A 6 3.45 -25.45 0.29
C GLU A 6 4.25 -26.36 -0.66
N LEU A 7 4.96 -25.77 -1.63
CA LEU A 7 5.75 -26.52 -2.61
C LEU A 7 7.27 -26.47 -2.39
N CYS A 8 7.77 -25.47 -1.67
CA CYS A 8 9.23 -25.28 -1.52
C CYS A 8 9.67 -24.68 -0.19
N ASP A 9 8.75 -24.54 0.78
CA ASP A 9 9.01 -24.03 2.14
C ASP A 9 9.61 -22.62 2.26
N CYS A 10 9.84 -21.92 1.15
CA CYS A 10 10.15 -20.49 1.13
C CYS A 10 8.97 -19.65 1.66
N VAL A 11 9.20 -18.37 1.98
CA VAL A 11 8.13 -17.47 2.45
C VAL A 11 7.03 -17.33 1.39
N ALA A 12 5.78 -17.60 1.78
CA ALA A 12 4.64 -17.42 0.88
C ALA A 12 4.28 -15.93 0.73
N THR A 13 3.91 -15.56 -0.51
CA THR A 13 3.51 -14.20 -0.90
C THR A 13 2.11 -14.15 -1.47
N VAL A 14 1.58 -15.29 -1.92
CA VAL A 14 0.27 -15.42 -2.58
C VAL A 14 -0.54 -16.53 -1.90
N ILE A 15 -1.85 -16.34 -1.80
CA ILE A 15 -2.83 -17.42 -1.55
C ILE A 15 -3.63 -17.63 -2.84
N CYS A 16 -3.73 -18.87 -3.32
CA CYS A 16 -4.74 -19.27 -4.29
C CYS A 16 -6.01 -19.65 -3.54
N GLU A 17 -7.13 -18.95 -3.76
CA GLU A 17 -8.38 -19.26 -3.06
C GLU A 17 -9.01 -20.56 -3.53
N SER A 18 -8.89 -20.86 -4.84
CA SER A 18 -9.44 -22.07 -5.44
C SER A 18 -8.80 -23.35 -4.90
N ASP A 19 -7.48 -23.32 -4.71
CA ASP A 19 -6.71 -24.48 -4.22
C ASP A 19 -6.46 -24.43 -2.70
N GLN A 20 -6.87 -23.34 -2.04
CA GLN A 20 -6.55 -23.03 -0.63
C GLN A 20 -5.06 -23.09 -0.29
N ALA A 21 -4.20 -22.89 -1.30
CA ALA A 21 -2.77 -23.11 -1.21
C ALA A 21 -1.98 -21.80 -1.08
N ARG A 22 -0.93 -21.82 -0.26
CA ARG A 22 0.02 -20.72 -0.13
C ARG A 22 1.25 -20.94 -1.00
N LEU A 23 1.56 -19.97 -1.84
CA LEU A 23 2.65 -20.05 -2.81
C LEU A 23 3.59 -18.85 -2.69
N CYS A 24 4.89 -19.07 -2.95
CA CYS A 24 5.82 -18.00 -3.27
C CYS A 24 5.69 -17.62 -4.75
N TRP A 25 6.20 -16.45 -5.16
CA TRP A 25 6.12 -15.97 -6.55
C TRP A 25 6.63 -16.95 -7.61
N GLY A 26 7.71 -17.68 -7.32
CA GLY A 26 8.28 -18.66 -8.25
C GLY A 26 7.37 -19.88 -8.43
N CYS A 27 6.75 -20.36 -7.36
CA CYS A 27 5.79 -21.46 -7.40
C CYS A 27 4.45 -21.02 -8.01
N ASP A 28 3.97 -19.82 -7.68
CA ASP A 28 2.76 -19.23 -8.26
C ASP A 28 2.83 -19.19 -9.79
N SER A 29 3.93 -18.67 -10.33
CA SER A 29 4.13 -18.56 -11.78
C SER A 29 4.15 -19.92 -12.48
N LYS A 30 4.70 -20.95 -11.83
CA LYS A 30 4.71 -22.32 -12.36
C LYS A 30 3.33 -22.95 -12.35
N VAL A 31 2.59 -22.81 -11.25
CA VAL A 31 1.25 -23.37 -11.10
C VAL A 31 0.26 -22.66 -12.02
N HIS A 32 0.10 -21.34 -11.88
CA HIS A 32 -0.91 -20.57 -12.60
C HIS A 32 -0.53 -20.25 -14.05
N GLY A 33 0.75 -20.41 -14.41
CA GLY A 33 1.24 -20.34 -15.78
C GLY A 33 1.15 -21.67 -16.55
N ALA A 34 0.82 -22.79 -15.90
CA ALA A 34 0.80 -24.11 -16.53
C ALA A 34 -0.30 -24.26 -17.59
N ASN A 35 -1.49 -23.71 -17.34
CA ASN A 35 -2.58 -23.68 -18.31
C ASN A 35 -3.57 -22.54 -18.00
N PHE A 36 -4.49 -22.28 -18.93
CA PHE A 36 -5.45 -21.18 -18.79
C PHE A 36 -6.52 -21.41 -17.71
N LEU A 37 -6.79 -22.67 -17.32
CA LEU A 37 -7.80 -22.99 -16.32
C LEU A 37 -7.29 -22.58 -14.93
N VAL A 38 -6.09 -23.06 -14.57
CA VAL A 38 -5.44 -22.68 -13.31
C VAL A 38 -5.11 -21.20 -13.30
N GLY A 39 -4.73 -20.61 -14.43
CA GLY A 39 -4.54 -19.16 -14.54
C GLY A 39 -5.77 -18.34 -14.16
N LYS A 40 -7.00 -18.87 -14.25
CA LYS A 40 -8.22 -18.16 -13.82
C LYS A 40 -8.44 -18.15 -12.31
N HIS A 41 -7.72 -18.98 -11.55
CA HIS A 41 -7.87 -19.03 -10.10
C HIS A 41 -7.66 -17.64 -9.48
N LEU A 42 -8.49 -17.31 -8.51
CA LEU A 42 -8.38 -16.06 -7.78
C LEU A 42 -7.20 -16.15 -6.81
N ARG A 43 -6.26 -15.23 -6.94
CA ARG A 43 -5.10 -15.14 -6.07
C ARG A 43 -5.13 -13.86 -5.27
N VAL A 44 -4.83 -13.97 -3.99
CA VAL A 44 -4.78 -12.85 -3.04
C VAL A 44 -3.34 -12.66 -2.57
N LEU A 45 -2.86 -11.42 -2.55
CA LEU A 45 -1.53 -11.15 -2.01
C LEU A 45 -1.54 -11.12 -0.49
N LEU A 46 -0.48 -11.68 0.08
CA LEU A 46 -0.19 -11.60 1.50
C LEU A 46 0.58 -10.33 1.82
N CYS A 47 0.24 -9.73 2.95
CA CYS A 47 0.96 -8.59 3.50
C CYS A 47 2.42 -8.97 3.75
N HIS A 48 3.35 -8.15 3.27
CA HIS A 48 4.78 -8.40 3.43
C HIS A 48 5.21 -8.49 4.91
N ASP A 49 4.59 -7.67 5.78
CA ASP A 49 4.99 -7.57 7.18
C ASP A 49 4.37 -8.66 8.07
N CYS A 50 3.08 -8.94 7.90
CA CYS A 50 2.31 -9.79 8.82
C CYS A 50 1.68 -11.01 8.15
N GLN A 51 1.79 -11.13 6.82
CA GLN A 51 1.21 -12.20 6.01
C GLN A 51 -0.30 -12.39 6.21
N ALA A 52 -1.01 -11.33 6.61
CA ALA A 52 -2.46 -11.25 6.50
C ALA A 52 -2.86 -11.09 5.02
N PRO A 53 -3.98 -11.66 4.57
CA PRO A 53 -4.52 -11.39 3.23
C PRO A 53 -4.73 -9.88 3.04
N THR A 54 -4.38 -9.37 1.86
CA THR A 54 -4.61 -7.97 1.50
C THR A 54 -5.85 -7.85 0.61
N PRO A 55 -6.42 -6.64 0.45
CA PRO A 55 -7.54 -6.44 -0.48
C PRO A 55 -7.16 -6.69 -1.95
N TRP A 56 -5.86 -6.71 -2.28
CA TRP A 56 -5.41 -6.94 -3.64
C TRP A 56 -5.63 -8.41 -4.02
N ASN A 57 -6.28 -8.60 -5.16
CA ASN A 57 -6.49 -9.89 -5.77
C ASN A 57 -6.31 -9.80 -7.29
N GLY A 58 -6.05 -10.94 -7.93
CA GLY A 58 -5.87 -11.02 -9.36
C GLY A 58 -5.99 -12.43 -9.92
N SER A 59 -6.38 -12.49 -11.20
CA SER A 59 -6.46 -13.70 -12.02
C SER A 59 -5.68 -13.48 -13.32
N GLY A 60 -5.29 -14.56 -13.98
CA GLY A 60 -4.53 -14.58 -15.23
C GLY A 60 -3.24 -15.43 -15.16
N PRO A 61 -2.61 -15.74 -16.29
CA PRO A 61 -1.42 -16.58 -16.31
C PRO A 61 -0.17 -15.89 -15.72
N ARG A 62 -0.17 -14.56 -15.62
CA ARG A 62 0.96 -13.76 -15.14
C ARG A 62 0.47 -12.64 -14.25
N LEU A 63 0.86 -12.69 -12.98
CA LEU A 63 0.78 -11.54 -12.09
C LEU A 63 2.16 -10.91 -12.01
N VAL A 64 2.22 -9.58 -12.09
CA VAL A 64 3.47 -8.85 -11.85
C VAL A 64 3.83 -9.02 -10.38
N ALA A 65 5.07 -9.45 -10.13
CA ALA A 65 5.59 -9.56 -8.78
C ALA A 65 5.54 -8.17 -8.11
N THR A 66 4.71 -8.06 -7.08
CA THR A 66 4.52 -6.82 -6.32
C THR A 66 4.51 -7.11 -4.82
N VAL A 67 4.74 -6.07 -4.03
CA VAL A 67 4.67 -6.14 -2.58
C VAL A 67 3.38 -5.49 -2.11
N ALA A 68 2.63 -6.16 -1.24
CA ALA A 68 1.39 -5.67 -0.69
C ALA A 68 1.52 -5.47 0.82
N PHE A 69 0.83 -4.47 1.35
CA PHE A 69 0.75 -4.19 2.79
C PHE A 69 -0.71 -4.10 3.18
N CYS A 70 -1.09 -4.70 4.32
CA CYS A 70 -2.43 -4.52 4.86
C CYS A 70 -2.58 -3.14 5.52
N GLN A 71 -3.82 -2.65 5.60
CA GLN A 71 -4.13 -1.34 6.18
C GLN A 71 -3.54 -1.16 7.58
N SER A 72 -3.67 -2.18 8.43
CA SER A 72 -3.12 -2.16 9.78
C SER A 72 -1.59 -2.01 9.82
N CYS A 73 -0.87 -2.61 8.87
CA CYS A 73 0.59 -2.46 8.81
C CYS A 73 1.00 -1.10 8.26
N VAL A 74 0.28 -0.58 7.26
CA VAL A 74 0.49 0.79 6.75
C VAL A 74 0.30 1.83 7.87
N GLU A 75 -0.76 1.69 8.67
CA GLU A 75 -1.04 2.60 9.80
C GLU A 75 -0.04 2.47 10.96
N LYS A 76 0.43 1.26 11.25
CA LYS A 76 1.50 1.04 12.24
C LYS A 76 2.78 1.74 11.81
N ASN A 77 3.14 1.63 10.53
CA ASN A 77 4.34 2.28 10.00
C ASN A 77 4.25 3.82 10.09
N ARG A 78 3.09 4.39 9.74
CA ARG A 78 2.83 5.83 9.90
C ARG A 78 2.99 6.33 11.34
N ARG A 79 2.58 5.54 12.34
CA ARG A 79 2.74 5.89 13.77
C ARG A 79 4.19 5.85 14.22
N ASN A 80 4.96 4.86 13.79
CA ASN A 80 6.39 4.76 14.10
C ASN A 80 7.20 5.93 13.50
N GLY A 81 6.80 6.45 12.33
CA GLY A 81 7.43 7.64 11.77
C GLY A 81 7.22 8.91 12.61
N LYS A 82 6.07 9.06 13.29
CA LYS A 82 5.75 10.24 14.10
C LYS A 82 6.48 10.27 15.45
N THR A 83 6.82 9.12 16.03
CA THR A 83 7.55 9.06 17.31
C THR A 83 9.03 9.46 17.16
N ALA A 84 9.62 9.31 15.97
CA ALA A 84 10.97 9.80 15.67
C ALA A 84 11.08 11.33 15.71
N GLN A 85 10.02 12.07 15.32
CA GLN A 85 10.05 13.53 15.24
C GLN A 85 9.98 14.22 16.62
N ARG A 86 9.47 13.54 17.66
CA ARG A 86 9.37 14.10 19.03
C ARG A 86 10.67 14.07 19.82
N ARG A 87 11.70 13.36 19.37
CA ARG A 87 13.02 13.33 20.03
C ARG A 87 13.96 14.47 19.61
N GLY A 88 13.54 15.30 18.64
CA GLY A 88 14.34 16.43 18.13
C GLY A 88 14.03 17.81 18.72
N ARG A 89 13.03 17.97 19.61
CA ARG A 89 12.77 19.25 20.28
C ARG A 89 13.31 19.22 21.70
N ARG A 90 14.64 19.37 21.81
CA ARG A 90 15.31 19.75 23.06
C ARG A 90 14.61 21.03 23.54
N ARG A 91 14.07 21.00 24.77
CA ARG A 91 13.53 22.20 25.42
C ARG A 91 14.66 23.23 25.49
N VAL A 92 14.52 24.35 24.78
CA VAL A 92 15.22 25.58 25.14
C VAL A 92 14.39 26.16 26.28
N GLY A 93 14.96 26.15 27.49
CA GLY A 93 14.39 26.81 28.65
C GLY A 93 14.53 28.32 28.51
N GLU A 94 13.39 28.99 28.68
CA GLU A 94 13.15 30.27 29.38
C GLU A 94 14.14 31.42 29.18
N GLU A 95 13.69 32.53 28.57
CA GLU A 95 13.77 33.86 29.19
C GLU A 95 12.53 34.69 28.79
N GLU A 96 12.01 35.46 29.76
CA GLU A 96 10.81 36.27 29.66
C GLU A 96 11.04 37.56 28.85
N GLY A 97 10.06 37.96 28.04
CA GLY A 97 10.12 39.23 27.32
C GLY A 97 8.80 39.59 26.66
N ARG A 98 8.04 40.48 27.32
CA ARG A 98 6.84 41.11 26.77
C ARG A 98 7.23 41.99 25.58
N GLY A 99 6.50 41.88 24.46
CA GLY A 99 6.67 42.76 23.30
C GLY A 99 5.41 42.81 22.44
N SER A 100 4.73 43.95 22.47
CA SER A 100 3.48 44.24 21.78
C SER A 100 3.62 44.46 20.27
N SER A 101 2.52 44.12 19.57
CA SER A 101 1.88 44.82 18.44
C SER A 101 2.59 45.06 17.10
N ASN A 102 1.88 44.54 16.08
CA ASN A 102 1.54 45.11 14.77
C ASN A 102 2.61 45.44 13.71
N GLY A 103 2.39 44.88 12.52
CA GLY A 103 2.86 45.40 11.24
C GLY A 103 2.08 44.69 10.12
N GLY A 104 1.14 45.39 9.50
CA GLY A 104 0.26 44.84 8.46
C GLY A 104 0.76 45.03 7.03
N SER A 105 -0.06 44.48 6.13
CA SER A 105 -0.32 44.88 4.74
C SER A 105 0.63 44.44 3.63
N GLY A 106 0.05 43.71 2.67
CA GLY A 106 0.08 44.18 1.28
C GLY A 106 0.49 43.17 0.21
N GLY A 107 -0.44 42.91 -0.71
CA GLY A 107 -0.16 42.83 -2.16
C GLY A 107 0.12 41.44 -2.72
N GLY A 108 -0.82 40.93 -3.54
CA GLY A 108 -0.66 39.70 -4.31
C GLY A 108 0.16 39.86 -5.59
N SER A 109 0.33 38.75 -6.32
CA SER A 109 0.52 38.69 -7.77
C SER A 109 0.21 37.28 -8.27
N ASP A 110 -0.13 37.25 -9.55
CA ASP A 110 -0.87 36.27 -10.33
C ASP A 110 -0.26 34.88 -10.55
N SER A 111 -1.20 33.96 -10.86
CA SER A 111 -1.19 32.89 -11.87
C SER A 111 0.05 32.01 -12.07
N ASP A 112 -0.15 30.70 -11.88
CA ASP A 112 0.27 29.70 -12.86
C ASP A 112 -0.73 28.54 -12.88
N ASP A 113 -1.24 28.28 -14.08
CA ASP A 113 -2.08 27.15 -14.47
C ASP A 113 -1.36 25.81 -14.28
N GLU A 114 -1.92 24.91 -13.48
CA GLU A 114 -1.80 23.47 -13.74
C GLU A 114 -3.15 22.82 -13.45
N LYS A 115 -3.98 22.72 -14.50
CA LYS A 115 -5.10 21.76 -14.51
C LYS A 115 -4.49 20.37 -14.43
N GLU A 116 -4.45 19.80 -13.23
CA GLU A 116 -4.12 18.40 -13.06
C GLU A 116 -5.10 17.56 -13.89
N ASN A 117 -4.57 16.82 -14.86
CA ASN A 117 -5.30 15.83 -15.62
C ASN A 117 -5.91 14.81 -14.64
N GLN A 118 -7.18 14.98 -14.29
CA GLN A 118 -7.91 14.05 -13.44
C GLN A 118 -8.19 12.78 -14.25
N VAL A 119 -7.30 11.79 -14.14
CA VAL A 119 -7.58 10.44 -14.62
C VAL A 119 -8.58 9.80 -13.66
N VAL A 120 -9.86 9.85 -14.01
CA VAL A 120 -10.86 9.04 -13.31
C VAL A 120 -10.60 7.56 -13.65
N PRO A 121 -10.46 6.66 -12.67
CA PRO A 121 -10.54 5.24 -12.94
C PRO A 121 -11.90 4.97 -13.58
N TRP A 122 -11.90 4.36 -14.77
CA TRP A 122 -13.10 3.95 -15.46
C TRP A 122 -13.80 2.86 -14.63
N LEU A 123 -14.62 3.29 -13.70
CA LEU A 123 -15.78 2.56 -13.21
C LEU A 123 -17.01 3.34 -13.65
N SER A 124 -17.17 3.47 -14.97
CA SER A 124 -18.51 3.66 -15.52
C SER A 124 -19.25 2.37 -15.23
N LEU A 125 -20.02 2.39 -14.15
CA LEU A 125 -21.15 1.52 -13.92
C LEU A 125 -21.95 1.45 -15.23
N SER A 126 -21.84 0.34 -15.96
CA SER A 126 -22.91 -0.10 -16.85
C SER A 126 -24.00 -0.69 -15.96
N SER A 127 -24.73 0.21 -15.29
CA SER A 127 -26.08 -0.06 -14.85
C SER A 127 -27.02 0.27 -16.01
N ARG A 128 -27.93 -0.68 -16.31
CA ARG A 128 -29.01 -0.68 -17.32
C ARG A 128 -28.56 -1.32 -18.65
N SER A 129 -29.21 -2.36 -19.16
CA SER A 129 -30.64 -2.72 -19.05
C SER A 129 -30.88 -4.16 -18.62
#